data_AF-A0A7K4RQ02-F1
#
_entry.id   AF-A0A7K4RQ02-F1
#
_cell.length_a   1.000
_cell.length_b   1.000
_cell.length_c   1.000
_cell.angle_alpha   90.00
_cell.angle_beta   90.00
_cell.angle_gamma   90.00
#
_symmetry.space_group_name_H-M   'P 1'
#
loop_
_entity.id
_entity.type
_entity.pdbx_description
1 polymer ?
#
loop_
_entity_poly.entity_id
_entity_poly.type
_entity_poly.pdbx_seq_one_letter_code
_entity_poly.pdbx_strand_id
1 'polypeptide(L)'
;AALALPEEWRIYFAPTRAATFRNWPFTEGCACTPERMAAAGFVHRPSENRPDVAQCFFCFKELEGWEPDDDPLEEHKNHSAGCAFLSLRKEPTDLTVREFLKLDRERMRNAVKKYISQKATEVEDEAKAARRYIENV
;
A
#
# COMPACT_ATOMS: atom_id res chain seq x y z
N ALA A 1 -11.99 21.90 7.78
CA ALA A 1 -11.42 21.81 6.41
C ALA A 1 -11.34 20.37 5.88
N ALA A 2 -10.87 19.38 6.66
CA ALA A 2 -10.76 17.96 6.22
C ALA A 2 -12.09 17.18 6.03
N LEU A 3 -13.25 17.81 6.28
CA LEU A 3 -14.57 17.16 6.26
C LEU A 3 -15.29 17.22 4.88
N ALA A 4 -14.69 17.82 3.85
CA ALA A 4 -15.34 18.06 2.56
C ALA A 4 -14.81 17.19 1.39
N LEU A 5 -13.85 16.29 1.63
CA LEU A 5 -13.31 15.42 0.59
C LEU A 5 -13.96 14.02 0.66
N PRO A 6 -14.18 13.36 -0.50
CA PRO A 6 -14.57 11.97 -0.54
C PRO A 6 -13.62 11.09 0.29
N GLU A 7 -14.17 10.06 0.95
CA GLU A 7 -13.43 9.22 1.88
C GLU A 7 -12.21 8.56 1.21
N GLU A 8 -12.38 8.16 -0.04
CA GLU A 8 -11.35 7.54 -0.88
C GLU A 8 -10.12 8.43 -1.13
N TRP A 9 -10.28 9.76 -1.03
CA TRP A 9 -9.19 10.72 -1.23
C TRP A 9 -8.53 11.15 0.08
N ARG A 10 -9.14 10.85 1.23
CA ARG A 10 -8.54 11.16 2.54
C ARG A 10 -7.23 10.41 2.77
N ILE A 11 -7.03 9.29 2.07
CA ILE A 11 -5.82 8.47 2.15
C ILE A 11 -4.57 9.16 1.58
N TYR A 12 -4.73 10.23 0.81
CA TYR A 12 -3.61 11.04 0.32
C TYR A 12 -2.93 11.85 1.43
N PHE A 13 -3.61 12.08 2.56
CA PHE A 13 -3.04 12.76 3.72
C PHE A 13 -2.21 11.79 4.57
N ALA A 14 -0.95 12.13 4.83
CA ALA A 14 -0.07 11.32 5.69
C ALA A 14 -0.67 11.04 7.08
N PRO A 15 -1.31 12.00 7.79
CA PRO A 15 -1.98 11.72 9.06
C PRO A 15 -3.08 10.65 8.97
N THR A 16 -3.83 10.61 7.87
CA THR A 16 -4.86 9.58 7.64
C THR A 16 -4.21 8.20 7.50
N ARG A 17 -3.06 8.12 6.84
CA ARG A 17 -2.29 6.87 6.73
C ARG A 17 -1.69 6.45 8.07
N ALA A 18 -1.10 7.37 8.82
CA ALA A 18 -0.55 7.09 10.15
C ALA A 18 -1.61 6.53 11.10
N ALA A 19 -2.83 7.05 11.05
CA ALA A 19 -3.97 6.57 11.84
C ALA A 19 -4.39 5.11 11.55
N THR A 20 -3.90 4.50 10.47
CA THR A 20 -4.15 3.08 10.17
C THR A 20 -3.30 2.13 11.03
N PHE A 21 -2.15 2.59 11.54
CA PHE A 21 -1.18 1.81 12.31
C PHE A 21 -1.64 1.58 13.75
N ARG A 22 -2.67 0.74 13.92
CA ARG A 22 -3.15 0.27 15.21
C ARG A 22 -2.28 -0.88 15.69
N ASN A 23 -1.76 -0.79 16.92
CA ASN A 23 -0.89 -1.81 17.55
C ASN A 23 0.40 -2.10 16.74
N TRP A 24 0.93 -1.09 16.05
CA TRP A 24 2.21 -1.24 15.35
C TRP A 24 3.36 -1.38 16.35
N PRO A 25 4.24 -2.40 16.21
CA PRO A 25 5.23 -2.72 17.23
C PRO A 25 6.39 -1.70 17.31
N PHE A 26 6.68 -1.00 16.21
CA PHE A 26 7.85 -0.13 16.11
C PHE A 26 7.48 1.34 16.30
N THR A 27 7.77 1.89 17.48
CA THR A 27 7.39 3.26 17.85
C THR A 27 8.62 4.10 18.18
N GLU A 28 8.84 4.49 19.43
CA GLU A 28 9.97 5.33 19.83
C GLU A 28 11.30 4.59 19.61
N GLY A 29 12.27 5.27 18.98
CA GLY A 29 13.60 4.73 18.72
C GLY A 29 13.74 3.85 17.47
N CYS A 30 12.66 3.61 16.73
CA CYS A 30 12.68 2.84 15.48
C CYS A 30 12.71 3.73 14.23
N ALA A 31 13.23 3.20 13.12
CA ALA A 31 13.21 3.83 11.81
C ALA A 31 11.86 3.65 11.09
N CYS A 32 11.12 2.58 11.37
CA CYS A 32 9.83 2.27 10.76
C CYS A 32 8.63 2.69 11.63
N THR A 33 8.66 3.90 12.22
CA THR A 33 7.53 4.42 13.02
C THR A 33 6.27 4.63 12.15
N PRO A 34 5.05 4.65 12.73
CA PRO A 34 3.82 4.93 11.99
C PRO A 34 3.88 6.18 11.12
N GLU A 35 4.53 7.24 11.59
CA GLU A 35 4.70 8.51 10.88
C GLU A 35 5.64 8.35 9.68
N ARG A 36 6.76 7.63 9.85
CA ARG A 36 7.72 7.37 8.77
C ARG A 36 7.14 6.43 7.72
N MET A 37 6.43 5.40 8.16
CA MET A 37 5.66 4.49 7.30
C MET A 37 4.63 5.26 6.48
N ALA A 38 3.84 6.12 7.13
CA ALA A 38 2.85 6.95 6.47
C ALA A 38 3.48 7.94 5.49
N ALA A 39 4.60 8.58 5.84
CA ALA A 39 5.33 9.48 4.96
C ALA A 39 5.82 8.76 3.68
N ALA A 40 6.32 7.53 3.81
CA ALA A 40 6.71 6.68 2.68
C ALA A 40 5.51 6.15 1.86
N GLY A 41 4.27 6.42 2.30
CA GLY A 41 3.05 6.04 1.57
C GLY A 41 2.39 4.76 2.07
N PHE A 42 2.85 4.16 3.17
CA PHE A 42 2.26 2.94 3.70
C PHE A 42 1.02 3.18 4.54
N VAL A 43 0.14 2.18 4.53
CA VAL A 43 -0.98 2.00 5.46
C VAL A 43 -0.89 0.61 6.07
N HIS A 44 -1.31 0.47 7.32
CA HIS A 44 -1.32 -0.81 8.01
C HIS A 44 -2.55 -1.63 7.60
N ARG A 45 -2.32 -2.91 7.23
CA ARG A 45 -3.35 -3.86 6.78
C ARG A 45 -3.15 -5.23 7.46
N PRO A 46 -3.19 -5.30 8.80
CA PRO A 46 -2.89 -6.54 9.51
C PRO A 46 -3.96 -7.60 9.25
N SER A 47 -3.55 -8.85 9.25
CA SER A 47 -4.43 -10.01 9.40
C SER A 47 -3.94 -10.89 10.54
N GLU A 48 -4.76 -11.86 11.00
CA GLU A 48 -4.42 -12.72 12.15
C GLU A 48 -3.04 -13.37 12.02
N ASN A 49 -2.66 -13.79 10.80
CA ASN A 49 -1.40 -14.47 10.53
C ASN A 49 -0.29 -13.54 10.02
N ARG A 50 -0.59 -12.26 9.78
CA ARG A 50 0.34 -11.28 9.19
C ARG A 50 0.14 -9.93 9.87
N PRO A 51 0.60 -9.79 11.13
CA PRO A 51 0.23 -8.68 12.01
C PRO A 51 0.92 -7.36 11.66
N ASP A 52 1.95 -7.37 10.82
CA ASP A 52 2.79 -6.21 10.47
C ASP A 52 2.73 -5.87 8.97
N VAL A 53 1.72 -6.36 8.25
CA VAL A 53 1.57 -6.05 6.83
C VAL A 53 1.30 -4.58 6.62
N ALA A 54 2.20 -3.94 5.86
CA ALA A 54 2.06 -2.59 5.38
C ALA A 54 1.86 -2.58 3.85
N GLN A 55 0.94 -1.74 3.37
CA GLN A 55 0.64 -1.62 1.96
C GLN A 55 0.78 -0.17 1.51
N CYS A 56 1.48 0.08 0.40
CA CYS A 56 1.50 1.40 -0.20
C CYS A 56 0.09 1.78 -0.69
N PHE A 57 -0.45 2.94 -0.29
CA PHE A 57 -1.80 3.38 -0.66
C PHE A 57 -1.99 3.63 -2.17
N PHE A 58 -0.87 3.77 -2.90
CA PHE A 58 -0.84 4.22 -4.29
C PHE A 58 -0.52 3.09 -5.29
N CYS A 59 0.58 2.36 -5.08
CA CYS A 59 0.95 1.24 -5.94
C CYS A 59 0.42 -0.12 -5.43
N PHE A 60 -0.13 -0.15 -4.21
CA PHE A 60 -0.70 -1.33 -3.58
C PHE A 60 0.28 -2.50 -3.36
N LYS A 61 1.59 -2.24 -3.41
CA LYS A 61 2.63 -3.19 -3.00
C LYS A 61 2.50 -3.43 -1.49
N GLU A 62 2.41 -4.70 -1.11
CA GLU A 62 2.43 -5.16 0.28
C GLU A 62 3.84 -5.59 0.66
N LEU A 63 4.24 -5.26 1.89
CA LEU A 63 5.47 -5.65 2.56
C LEU A 63 5.12 -6.08 3.99
N GLU A 64 5.81 -7.09 4.49
CA GLU A 64 5.69 -7.67 5.83
C GLU A 64 7.08 -8.15 6.28
N GLY A 65 7.23 -8.46 7.57
CA GLY A 65 8.54 -8.79 8.15
C GLY A 65 9.37 -7.54 8.46
N TRP A 66 8.73 -6.47 8.94
CA TRP A 66 9.41 -5.22 9.24
C TRP A 66 10.33 -5.37 10.46
N GLU A 67 11.50 -4.75 10.37
CA GLU A 67 12.52 -4.67 11.42
C GLU A 67 12.63 -3.22 11.93
N PRO A 68 13.03 -3.00 13.20
CA PRO A 68 13.02 -1.67 13.81
C PRO A 68 13.94 -0.66 13.13
N ASP A 69 14.95 -1.10 12.38
CA ASP A 69 15.93 -0.27 11.66
C ASP A 69 15.61 -0.09 10.16
N ASP A 70 14.56 -0.73 9.65
CA ASP A 70 14.12 -0.56 8.28
C ASP A 70 13.73 0.88 7.97
N ASP A 71 14.23 1.42 6.85
CA ASP A 71 13.78 2.70 6.31
C ASP A 71 12.60 2.46 5.35
N PRO A 72 11.37 2.90 5.69
CA PRO A 72 10.21 2.63 4.84
C PRO A 72 10.34 3.20 3.43
N LEU A 73 11.04 4.33 3.27
CA LEU A 73 11.20 4.94 1.96
C LEU A 73 12.14 4.10 1.07
N GLU A 74 13.22 3.57 1.64
CA GLU A 74 14.14 2.69 0.92
C GLU A 74 13.49 1.36 0.59
N GLU A 75 12.76 0.76 1.52
CA GLU A 75 11.97 -0.45 1.27
C GLU A 75 10.95 -0.25 0.14
N HIS A 76 10.25 0.88 0.12
CA HIS A 76 9.34 1.20 -0.97
C HIS A 76 10.06 1.32 -2.32
N LYS A 77 11.25 1.95 -2.37
CA LYS A 77 12.04 2.05 -3.60
C LYS A 77 12.52 0.68 -4.06
N ASN A 78 13.05 -0.14 -3.16
CA ASN A 78 13.57 -1.48 -3.45
C ASN A 78 12.49 -2.39 -4.05
N HIS A 79 11.28 -2.33 -3.50
CA HIS A 79 10.19 -3.23 -3.89
C HIS A 79 9.22 -2.64 -4.92
N SER A 80 9.26 -1.33 -5.18
CA SER A 80 8.35 -0.65 -6.11
C SER A 80 8.92 0.66 -6.67
N ALA A 81 10.15 0.64 -7.19
CA ALA A 81 10.83 1.82 -7.75
C ALA A 81 10.00 2.63 -8.78
N GLY A 82 9.11 1.96 -9.52
CA GLY A 82 8.21 2.59 -10.50
C GLY A 82 6.95 3.26 -9.92
N CYS A 83 6.79 3.32 -8.61
CA CYS A 83 5.63 3.93 -7.96
C CYS A 83 5.61 5.46 -8.21
N ALA A 84 4.59 5.97 -8.90
CA ALA A 84 4.50 7.40 -9.22
C ALA A 84 4.40 8.30 -7.97
N PHE A 85 3.95 7.77 -6.83
CA PHE A 85 3.98 8.50 -5.56
C PHE A 85 5.41 8.85 -5.12
N LEU A 86 6.39 7.93 -5.31
CA LEU A 86 7.81 8.18 -5.00
C LEU A 86 8.43 9.29 -5.87
N SER A 87 7.84 9.56 -7.02
CA SER A 87 8.33 10.58 -7.97
C SER A 87 7.72 11.97 -7.76
N LEU A 88 6.82 12.12 -6.76
CA LEU A 88 6.21 13.40 -6.47
C LEU A 88 7.26 14.39 -5.92
N ARG A 89 7.24 15.61 -6.46
CA ARG A 89 8.10 16.71 -6.01
C ARG A 89 7.42 17.64 -5.00
N LYS A 90 6.13 17.43 -4.77
CA LYS A 90 5.26 18.21 -3.89
C LYS A 90 4.43 17.24 -3.08
N GLU A 91 4.06 17.63 -1.86
CA GLU A 91 3.07 16.89 -1.10
C GLU A 91 1.75 16.82 -1.89
N PRO A 92 0.98 15.72 -1.78
CA PRO A 92 -0.31 15.61 -2.48
C PRO A 92 -1.27 16.77 -2.21
N THR A 93 -1.16 17.42 -1.05
CA THR A 93 -1.97 18.58 -0.64
C THR A 93 -1.62 19.86 -1.39
N ASP A 94 -0.42 19.94 -1.97
CA ASP A 94 0.07 21.12 -2.70
C ASP A 94 -0.04 20.97 -4.22
N LEU A 95 -0.70 19.91 -4.67
CA LEU A 95 -0.98 19.67 -6.08
C LEU A 95 -2.16 20.53 -6.54
N THR A 96 -2.08 21.03 -7.78
CA THR A 96 -3.25 21.55 -8.46
C THR A 96 -4.27 20.42 -8.66
N VAL A 97 -5.56 20.76 -8.77
CA VAL A 97 -6.62 19.78 -9.04
C VAL A 97 -6.30 18.91 -10.26
N ARG A 98 -5.72 19.50 -11.31
CA ARG A 98 -5.33 18.77 -12.53
C ARG A 98 -4.20 17.76 -12.27
N GLU A 99 -3.19 18.13 -11.49
CA GLU A 99 -2.10 17.23 -11.11
C GLU A 99 -2.63 16.10 -10.22
N PHE A 100 -3.47 16.43 -9.23
CA PHE A 100 -4.12 15.46 -8.37
C PHE A 100 -4.97 14.45 -9.14
N LEU A 101 -5.85 14.91 -10.04
CA LEU A 101 -6.70 14.01 -10.83
C LEU A 101 -5.89 13.09 -11.76
N LYS A 102 -4.74 13.55 -12.28
CA LYS A 102 -3.81 12.68 -13.01
C LYS A 102 -3.21 11.61 -12.09
N LEU A 103 -2.78 12.02 -10.89
CA LEU A 103 -2.24 11.11 -9.90
C LEU A 103 -3.27 10.05 -9.46
N ASP A 104 -4.51 10.46 -9.15
CA ASP A 104 -5.57 9.53 -8.75
C ASP A 104 -5.99 8.59 -9.89
N ARG A 105 -5.98 9.06 -11.15
CA ARG A 105 -6.17 8.16 -12.31
C ARG A 105 -5.10 7.06 -12.37
N GLU A 106 -3.84 7.38 -12.09
CA GLU A 106 -2.76 6.39 -12.03
C GLU A 106 -2.96 5.41 -10.86
N ARG A 107 -3.35 5.91 -9.69
CA ARG A 107 -3.74 5.06 -8.54
C ARG A 107 -4.87 4.11 -8.90
N MET A 108 -5.93 4.59 -9.55
CA MET A 108 -7.06 3.75 -9.99
C MET A 108 -6.60 2.65 -10.95
N ARG A 109 -5.68 2.97 -11.87
CA ARG A 109 -5.10 1.95 -12.76
C ARG A 109 -4.31 0.89 -11.98
N ASN A 110 -3.53 1.30 -10.98
CA ASN A 110 -2.80 0.38 -10.11
C ASN A 110 -3.76 -0.52 -9.32
N ALA A 111 -4.87 0.03 -8.81
CA ALA A 111 -5.89 -0.72 -8.09
C ALA A 111 -6.53 -1.80 -8.97
N VAL A 112 -6.96 -1.43 -10.19
CA VAL A 112 -7.54 -2.36 -11.17
C VAL A 112 -6.52 -3.44 -11.55
N LYS A 113 -5.26 -3.05 -11.81
CA LYS A 113 -4.19 -4.00 -12.15
C LYS A 113 -3.97 -5.01 -11.03
N LYS A 114 -3.92 -4.57 -9.77
CA LYS A 114 -3.80 -5.47 -8.61
C LYS A 114 -4.98 -6.43 -8.52
N TYR A 115 -6.20 -5.92 -8.62
CA TYR A 115 -7.42 -6.74 -8.54
C TYR A 115 -7.44 -7.84 -9.61
N ILE A 116 -7.14 -7.48 -10.86
CA ILE A 116 -7.07 -8.45 -11.97
C ILE A 116 -5.98 -9.49 -11.70
N SER A 117 -4.80 -9.07 -11.23
CA SER A 117 -3.71 -9.99 -10.91
C SER A 117 -4.09 -10.98 -9.81
N GLN A 118 -4.77 -10.52 -8.76
CA GLN A 118 -5.25 -11.39 -7.67
C GLN A 118 -6.26 -12.40 -8.19
N LYS A 119 -7.24 -11.96 -8.98
CA LYS A 119 -8.25 -12.85 -9.57
C LYS A 119 -7.62 -13.87 -10.53
N ALA A 120 -6.60 -13.49 -11.29
CA ALA A 120 -5.87 -14.41 -12.13
C ALA A 120 -5.18 -15.51 -11.32
N THR A 121 -4.50 -15.16 -10.23
CA THR A 121 -3.86 -16.13 -9.32
C THR A 121 -4.88 -17.08 -8.68
N GLU A 122 -6.02 -16.56 -8.21
CA GLU A 122 -7.10 -17.39 -7.66
C GLU A 122 -7.58 -18.46 -8.67
N VAL A 123 -7.85 -18.03 -9.91
CA VAL A 123 -8.27 -18.94 -11.00
C VAL A 123 -7.19 -19.97 -11.32
N GLU A 124 -5.91 -19.55 -11.36
CA GLU A 124 -4.80 -20.47 -11.60
C GLU A 124 -4.65 -21.53 -10.50
N ASP A 125 -4.85 -21.14 -9.23
CA ASP A 125 -4.73 -22.05 -8.11
C ASP A 125 -5.90 -23.03 -8.04
N GLU A 126 -7.12 -22.58 -8.32
CA GLU A 126 -8.28 -23.46 -8.50
C GLU A 126 -8.06 -24.46 -9.66
N ALA A 127 -7.52 -23.99 -10.79
CA ALA A 127 -7.21 -24.86 -11.93
C ALA A 127 -6.15 -25.91 -11.59
N LYS A 128 -5.09 -25.54 -10.84
CA LYS A 128 -4.08 -26.49 -10.35
C LYS A 128 -4.69 -27.52 -9.40
N ALA A 129 -5.57 -27.09 -8.50
CA ALA A 129 -6.26 -27.99 -7.56
C ALA A 129 -7.15 -29.00 -8.31
N ALA A 130 -7.93 -28.51 -9.29
CA ALA A 130 -8.78 -29.36 -10.13
C ALA A 130 -7.95 -30.37 -10.94
N ARG A 131 -6.84 -29.95 -11.56
CA ARG A 131 -5.93 -30.86 -12.27
C ARG A 131 -5.39 -31.95 -11.33
N ARG A 132 -4.89 -31.58 -10.15
CA ARG A 132 -4.39 -32.55 -9.17
C ARG A 132 -5.47 -33.54 -8.74
N TYR A 133 -6.71 -33.10 -8.59
CA TYR A 133 -7.82 -34.00 -8.28
C TYR A 133 -8.03 -35.03 -9.41
N ILE A 134 -8.09 -34.58 -10.66
CA ILE A 134 -8.27 -35.46 -11.83
C ILE A 134 -7.11 -36.46 -11.97
N GLU A 135 -5.87 -36.05 -11.72
CA GLU A 135 -4.68 -36.93 -11.83
C GLU A 135 -4.62 -38.00 -10.72
N ASN A 136 -5.32 -37.80 -9.60
CA ASN A 136 -5.33 -38.71 -8.45
C ASN A 136 -6.62 -39.54 -8.33
N VAL A 137 -7.50 -39.49 -9.34
CA VAL A 137 -8.71 -40.32 -9.48
C VAL A 137 -8.45 -41.39 -10.54
#